data_AF-A0A3B0PUS0-F1
#
_entry.id   AF-A0A3B0PUS0-F1
#
_cell.length_a   1.000
_cell.length_b   1.000
_cell.length_c   1.000
_cell.angle_alpha   90.00
_cell.angle_beta   90.00
_cell.angle_gamma   90.00
#
_symmetry.space_group_name_H-M   'P 1'
#
loop_
_entity.id
_entity.type
_entity.pdbx_description
1 polymer ?
#
loop_
_entity_poly.entity_id
_entity_poly.type
_entity_poly.pdbx_seq_one_letter_code
_entity_poly.pdbx_strand_id
1 'polypeptide(L)'
;MKAQEFKNRLKKYMSIEAMSRYEEPVANELRENISNQYEVSRDKFGSIIFFKKSKKQNAPKVMIAAHMDEVGYVVKSINKLGQILLSPIGGIW
;
A
#
# COMPACT_ATOMS: atom_id res chain seq x y z
N MET A 1 10.45 20.62 13.25
CA MET A 1 10.52 19.26 12.67
C MET A 1 9.14 18.76 12.19
N LYS A 2 8.40 19.46 11.32
CA LYS A 2 6.99 19.03 11.06
C LYS A 2 6.54 19.05 9.60
N ALA A 3 6.67 20.15 8.87
CA ALA A 3 6.10 20.23 7.52
C ALA A 3 6.98 19.57 6.44
N GLN A 4 8.30 19.84 6.45
CA GLN A 4 9.19 19.38 5.38
C GLN A 4 9.41 17.86 5.40
N GLU A 5 9.58 17.28 6.59
CA GLU A 5 9.70 15.83 6.75
C GLU A 5 8.42 15.10 6.35
N PHE A 6 7.26 15.61 6.79
CA PHE A 6 5.96 15.08 6.37
C PHE A 6 5.79 15.15 4.84
N LYS A 7 6.12 16.29 4.23
CA LYS A 7 6.09 16.47 2.77
C LYS A 7 6.99 15.47 2.06
N ASN A 8 8.21 15.26 2.55
CA ASN A 8 9.15 14.31 1.96
C ASN A 8 8.64 12.87 2.08
N ARG A 9 8.07 12.50 3.23
CA ARG A 9 7.47 11.19 3.44
C ARG A 9 6.26 10.97 2.54
N LEU A 10 5.39 11.96 2.41
CA LEU A 10 4.23 11.91 1.51
C LEU A 10 4.67 11.71 0.06
N LYS A 11 5.64 12.51 -0.40
CA LYS A 11 6.23 12.35 -1.74
C LYS A 11 6.82 10.95 -1.96
N LYS A 12 7.52 10.40 -0.96
CA LYS A 12 8.09 9.05 -1.05
C LYS A 12 6.99 8.02 -1.31
N TYR A 13 5.96 7.97 -0.46
CA TYR A 13 4.86 7.01 -0.61
C TYR A 13 4.04 7.21 -1.88
N MET A 14 3.79 8.46 -2.29
CA MET A 14 3.07 8.76 -3.54
C MET A 14 3.86 8.44 -4.81
N SER A 15 5.17 8.19 -4.71
CA SER A 15 6.01 7.83 -5.87
C SER A 15 6.19 6.31 -6.00
N ILE A 16 5.61 5.52 -5.11
CA ILE A 16 5.69 4.05 -5.16
C ILE A 16 4.57 3.56 -6.06
N GLU A 17 4.93 2.89 -7.14
CA GLU A 17 3.98 2.23 -8.04
C GLU A 17 3.47 0.94 -7.39
N ALA A 18 2.18 0.93 -7.04
CA ALA A 18 1.54 -0.15 -6.28
C ALA A 18 0.06 -0.28 -6.64
N MET A 19 -0.23 -0.51 -7.92
CA MET A 19 -1.61 -0.73 -8.37
C MET A 19 -2.25 -1.94 -7.68
N SER A 20 -3.59 -1.99 -7.67
CA SER A 20 -4.33 -3.13 -7.09
C SER A 20 -3.81 -4.48 -7.61
N ARG A 21 -3.56 -5.42 -6.69
CA ARG A 21 -2.86 -6.72 -6.84
C ARG A 21 -1.34 -6.71 -6.96
N TYR A 22 -0.71 -5.53 -7.02
CA TYR A 22 0.74 -5.35 -7.12
C TYR A 22 1.28 -4.48 -5.97
N GLU A 23 0.69 -4.60 -4.79
CA GLU A 23 0.93 -3.73 -3.62
C GLU A 23 2.19 -4.07 -2.82
N GLU A 24 2.98 -5.06 -3.24
CA GLU A 24 4.17 -5.50 -2.50
C GLU A 24 5.22 -4.39 -2.29
N PRO A 25 5.50 -3.48 -3.26
CA PRO A 25 6.45 -2.39 -3.07
C PRO A 25 6.10 -1.47 -1.90
N VAL A 26 4.83 -1.04 -1.81
CA VAL A 26 4.37 -0.18 -0.71
C VAL A 26 4.29 -0.95 0.61
N ALA A 27 3.93 -2.23 0.59
CA ALA A 27 3.93 -3.07 1.77
C ALA A 27 5.35 -3.25 2.37
N ASN A 28 6.36 -3.39 1.51
CA ASN A 28 7.77 -3.47 1.92
C ASN A 28 8.26 -2.17 2.55
N GLU A 29 7.98 -1.03 1.89
CA GLU A 29 8.31 0.29 2.41
C GLU A 29 7.64 0.57 3.77
N LEU A 30 6.36 0.18 3.93
CA LEU A 30 5.66 0.29 5.22
C LEU A 30 6.32 -0.58 6.29
N ARG A 31 6.72 -1.81 5.94
CA ARG A 31 7.38 -2.73 6.87
C ARG A 31 8.68 -2.13 7.39
N GLU A 32 9.54 -1.62 6.50
CA GLU A 32 10.84 -1.04 6.85
C GLU A 32 10.70 0.21 7.73
N ASN A 33 9.72 1.07 7.46
CA ASN A 33 9.54 2.31 8.21
C ASN A 33 8.88 2.14 9.58
N ILE A 34 8.08 1.09 9.80
CA ILE A 34 7.18 0.98 10.95
C ILE A 34 7.53 -0.20 11.89
N SER A 35 8.29 -1.20 11.44
CA SER A 35 8.41 -2.52 12.11
C SER A 35 8.81 -2.51 13.58
N ASN A 36 9.68 -1.59 14.02
CA ASN A 36 10.38 -1.72 15.30
C ASN A 36 9.49 -1.71 16.56
N GLN A 37 8.21 -1.36 16.44
CA GLN A 37 7.27 -1.26 17.57
C GLN A 37 6.02 -2.14 17.44
N TYR A 38 5.93 -2.95 16.38
CA TYR A 38 4.71 -3.69 16.04
C TYR A 38 5.03 -5.15 15.72
N GLU A 39 4.10 -6.04 16.07
CA GLU A 39 4.05 -7.40 15.55
C GLU A 39 3.50 -7.33 14.12
N VAL A 40 4.33 -7.65 13.13
CA VAL A 40 3.98 -7.56 11.72
C VAL A 40 3.51 -8.91 11.20
N SER A 41 2.37 -8.93 10.51
CA SER A 41 1.85 -10.14 9.86
C SER A 41 1.25 -9.80 8.48
N ARG A 42 0.98 -10.85 7.68
CA ARG A 42 0.32 -10.75 6.37
C ARG A 42 -0.95 -11.57 6.40
N ASP A 43 -2.00 -11.10 5.72
CA ASP A 43 -3.14 -11.94 5.40
C ASP A 43 -2.87 -12.76 4.11
N LYS A 44 -3.86 -13.53 3.65
CA LYS A 44 -3.75 -14.35 2.43
C LYS A 44 -4.01 -13.56 1.14
N PHE A 45 -4.40 -12.30 1.24
CA PHE A 45 -4.71 -11.43 0.10
C PHE A 45 -3.60 -10.41 -0.20
N GLY A 46 -2.65 -10.25 0.71
CA GLY A 46 -1.53 -9.33 0.54
C GLY A 46 -1.65 -8.04 1.35
N SER A 47 -2.52 -7.98 2.36
CA SER A 47 -2.51 -6.87 3.34
C SER A 47 -1.39 -7.04 4.35
N ILE A 48 -0.78 -5.94 4.78
CA ILE A 48 0.15 -5.90 5.91
C ILE A 48 -0.57 -5.43 7.18
N ILE A 49 -0.39 -6.16 8.28
CA ILE A 49 -1.03 -5.88 9.56
C ILE A 49 0.04 -5.56 10.59
N PHE A 50 -0.02 -4.35 11.15
CA PHE A 50 0.84 -3.90 12.25
C PHE A 50 0.05 -3.98 13.56
N PHE A 51 0.36 -4.95 14.40
CA PHE A 51 -0.33 -5.15 15.67
C PHE A 51 0.51 -4.64 16.86
N LYS A 52 -0.09 -3.79 17.69
CA LYS A 52 0.52 -3.30 18.93
C LYS A 52 -0.26 -3.81 20.13
N LYS A 53 0.38 -4.67 20.94
CA LYS A 53 -0.23 -5.20 22.16
C LYS A 53 -0.45 -4.09 23.19
N SER A 54 -1.63 -4.07 23.78
CA SER A 54 -1.93 -3.23 24.94
C SER A 54 -1.21 -3.76 26.19
N LYS A 55 -0.81 -2.85 27.08
CA LYS A 55 -0.33 -3.21 28.43
C LYS A 55 -1.48 -3.59 29.37
N LYS A 56 -2.72 -3.21 29.05
CA LYS A 56 -3.91 -3.53 29.86
C LYS A 56 -4.48 -4.87 29.40
N GLN A 57 -4.71 -5.77 30.36
CA GLN A 57 -5.42 -7.02 30.11
C GLN A 57 -6.85 -6.73 29.66
N ASN A 58 -7.38 -7.55 28.73
CA ASN A 58 -8.74 -7.43 28.19
C ASN A 58 -9.07 -6.05 27.57
N ALA A 59 -8.06 -5.34 27.07
CA ALA A 59 -8.30 -4.10 26.33
C ALA A 59 -9.05 -4.36 25.02
N PRO A 60 -9.98 -3.46 24.61
CA PRO A 60 -10.65 -3.57 23.31
C PRO A 60 -9.64 -3.47 22.17
N LYS A 61 -9.87 -4.22 21.10
CA LYS A 61 -9.08 -4.13 19.86
C LYS A 61 -9.65 -3.02 18.99
N VAL A 62 -8.79 -2.10 18.57
CA VAL A 62 -9.12 -1.02 17.64
C VAL A 62 -8.35 -1.26 16.34
N MET A 63 -9.05 -1.20 15.21
CA MET A 63 -8.46 -1.31 13.88
C MET A 63 -8.49 0.05 13.18
N ILE A 64 -7.34 0.49 12.71
CA ILE A 64 -7.21 1.62 11.80
C ILE A 64 -6.79 1.04 10.46
N ALA A 65 -7.63 1.23 9.45
CA ALA A 65 -7.43 0.67 8.12
C ALA A 65 -7.25 1.78 7.09
N ALA A 66 -6.30 1.57 6.19
CA ALA A 66 -6.13 2.30 4.95
C ALA A 66 -5.80 1.27 3.86
N HIS A 67 -6.11 1.59 2.61
CA HIS A 67 -5.77 0.74 1.48
C HIS A 67 -4.40 1.16 0.92
N MET A 68 -3.67 0.19 0.38
CA MET A 68 -2.31 0.36 -0.16
C MET A 68 -2.32 0.61 -1.67
N ASP A 69 -3.37 0.16 -2.33
CA ASP A 69 -3.47 0.14 -3.78
C ASP A 69 -3.85 1.51 -4.35
N GLU A 70 -3.40 1.72 -5.57
CA GLU A 70 -3.80 2.84 -6.41
C GLU A 70 -4.50 2.37 -7.70
N VAL A 71 -5.21 3.30 -8.34
CA VAL A 71 -5.82 3.08 -9.66
C VAL A 71 -4.73 3.01 -10.74
N GLY A 72 -4.97 2.23 -11.78
CA GLY A 72 -3.99 2.10 -12.86
C GLY A 72 -4.54 1.39 -14.07
N TYR A 73 -3.64 0.87 -14.90
CA TYR A 73 -3.99 0.18 -16.12
C TYR A 73 -3.20 -1.12 -16.25
N VAL A 74 -3.84 -2.14 -16.80
CA VAL A 74 -3.17 -3.38 -17.24
C VAL A 74 -3.17 -3.47 -18.75
N VAL A 75 -2.10 -4.06 -19.30
CA VAL A 75 -2.01 -4.34 -20.73
C VAL A 75 -3.02 -5.42 -21.10
N LYS A 76 -3.95 -5.07 -21.98
CA LYS A 76 -4.96 -5.98 -22.54
C LYS A 76 -4.44 -6.70 -23.77
N SER A 77 -3.79 -5.98 -24.68
CA SER A 77 -3.21 -6.54 -25.91
C SER A 77 -2.24 -5.57 -26.56
N ILE A 78 -1.33 -6.09 -27.39
CA ILE A 78 -0.48 -5.29 -28.28
C ILE A 78 -0.94 -5.57 -29.71
N ASN A 79 -1.29 -4.53 -30.47
CA ASN A 79 -1.77 -4.71 -31.83
C ASN A 79 -0.62 -4.90 -32.85
N LYS A 80 -0.96 -5.20 -34.10
CA LYS A 80 0.02 -5.46 -35.17
C LYS A 80 0.93 -4.27 -35.50
N LEU A 81 0.55 -3.06 -35.08
CA LEU A 81 1.33 -1.82 -35.25
C LEU A 81 2.18 -1.50 -34.00
N GLY A 82 2.16 -2.37 -32.98
CA GLY A 82 2.90 -2.18 -31.73
C GLY A 82 2.20 -1.29 -30.70
N GLN A 83 0.95 -0.89 -30.92
CA GLN A 83 0.22 -0.06 -29.95
C GLN A 83 -0.32 -0.92 -28.81
N ILE A 84 -0.28 -0.36 -27.60
CA ILE A 84 -0.76 -1.01 -26.37
C ILE A 84 -2.22 -0.64 -26.13
N LEU A 85 -3.08 -1.64 -26.03
CA LEU A 85 -4.44 -1.49 -25.54
C LEU A 85 -4.45 -1.75 -24.04
N LEU A 86 -5.04 -0.85 -23.27
CA LEU A 86 -5.10 -0.91 -21.81
C LEU A 86 -6.52 -1.20 -21.30
N SER A 87 -6.61 -1.89 -20.17
CA SER A 87 -7.83 -2.00 -19.37
C SER A 87 -7.64 -1.26 -18.04
N PRO A 88 -8.62 -0.47 -17.57
CA PRO A 88 -8.52 0.19 -16.28
C PRO A 88 -8.63 -0.81 -15.13
N ILE A 89 -7.88 -0.57 -14.07
CA ILE A 89 -8.01 -1.20 -12.75
C ILE A 89 -8.42 -0.11 -11.77
N GLY A 90 -9.62 -0.26 -11.20
CA GLY A 90 -10.30 0.80 -10.44
C GLY A 90 -11.15 1.71 -11.32
N GLY A 91 -11.69 2.78 -10.72
CA GLY A 91 -12.53 3.76 -11.41
C GLY A 91 -11.69 4.88 -12.02
N ILE A 92 -11.69 4.97 -13.36
CA ILE A 92 -11.03 6.04 -14.11
C ILE A 92 -12.06 6.62 -15.10
N TRP A 93 -12.17 7.95 -15.16
CA TRP A 93 -13.10 8.70 -16.02
C TRP A 93 -12.35 9.40 -17.16
#